data_AF-A0A521TA46-F1
#
_entry.id   AF-A0A521TA46-F1
#
_cell.length_a   1.000
_cell.length_b   1.000
_cell.length_c   1.000
_cell.angle_alpha   90.00
_cell.angle_beta   90.00
_cell.angle_gamma   90.00
#
_symmetry.space_group_name_H-M   'P 1'
#
loop_
_entity.id
_entity.type
_entity.pdbx_description
1 polymer ?
#
loop_
_entity_poly.entity_id
_entity_poly.type
_entity_poly.pdbx_seq_one_letter_code
_entity_poly.pdbx_strand_id
1 'polypeptide(L)'
;MAQFFHLNRDEREELFRQDPATRNDGGFQRFMVSLQQKYRPGTEEIRLEDDDIDDIRRHATKYLGGGWEERLTKIFSRHLGPSLGRETH
;
A
#
# COMPACT_ATOMS: atom_id res chain seq x y z
N MET A 1 0.38 -7.38 -14.66
CA MET A 1 1.07 -8.62 -14.18
C MET A 1 1.05 -8.65 -12.66
N ALA A 2 1.23 -9.79 -11.99
CA ALA A 2 1.35 -9.83 -10.53
C ALA A 2 2.81 -9.80 -10.10
N GLN A 3 3.14 -8.91 -9.18
CA GLN A 3 4.46 -8.73 -8.59
C GLN A 3 4.41 -9.06 -7.11
N PHE A 4 5.49 -9.61 -6.58
CA PHE A 4 5.64 -9.94 -5.16
C PHE A 4 6.65 -8.99 -4.56
N PHE A 5 6.27 -8.33 -3.46
CA PHE A 5 7.11 -7.38 -2.75
C PHE A 5 7.32 -7.85 -1.31
N HIS A 6 8.57 -8.00 -0.91
CA HIS A 6 8.91 -8.43 0.44
C HIS A 6 8.90 -7.26 1.42
N LEU A 7 7.90 -7.23 2.30
CA LEU A 7 7.78 -6.17 3.31
C LEU A 7 8.67 -6.47 4.52
N ASN A 8 9.43 -5.47 4.95
CA ASN A 8 10.15 -5.51 6.22
C ASN A 8 9.20 -5.30 7.40
N ARG A 9 9.77 -5.33 8.61
CA ARG A 9 9.00 -5.18 9.85
C ARG A 9 8.25 -3.86 9.92
N ASP A 10 8.91 -2.73 9.65
CA ASP A 10 8.32 -1.40 9.68
C ASP A 10 7.21 -1.21 8.63
N GLU A 11 7.45 -1.66 7.38
CA GLU A 11 6.48 -1.63 6.28
C GLU A 11 5.23 -2.45 6.61
N ARG A 12 5.43 -3.63 7.21
CA ARG A 12 4.35 -4.47 7.72
C ARG A 12 3.60 -3.78 8.86
N GLU A 13 4.31 -3.24 9.84
CA GLU A 13 3.68 -2.54 10.97
C GLU A 13 2.80 -1.39 10.46
N GLU A 14 3.26 -0.62 9.47
CA GLU A 14 2.46 0.44 8.86
C GLU A 14 1.25 -0.08 8.05
N LEU A 15 1.40 -1.20 7.32
CA LEU A 15 0.31 -1.86 6.60
C LEU A 15 -0.78 -2.35 7.56
N PHE A 16 -0.39 -3.02 8.65
CA PHE A 16 -1.30 -3.56 9.67
C PHE A 16 -1.75 -2.56 10.72
N ARG A 17 -1.19 -1.34 10.72
CA ARG A 17 -1.66 -0.22 11.55
C ARG A 17 -3.09 0.20 11.17
N GLN A 18 -3.57 -0.13 9.97
CA GLN A 18 -4.98 0.06 9.64
C GLN A 18 -5.82 -1.04 10.29
N ASP A 19 -6.76 -0.63 11.14
CA ASP A 19 -7.66 -1.58 11.77
C ASP A 19 -8.62 -2.22 10.74
N PRO A 20 -8.70 -3.55 10.66
CA PRO A 20 -9.53 -4.23 9.66
C PRO A 20 -11.03 -4.07 9.89
N ALA A 21 -11.49 -3.70 11.10
CA ALA A 21 -12.90 -3.42 11.35
C ALA A 21 -13.35 -2.11 10.68
N THR A 22 -12.42 -1.18 10.45
CA THR A 22 -12.70 0.10 9.76
C THR A 22 -12.83 -0.01 8.23
N ARG A 23 -12.87 -1.23 7.67
CA ARG A 23 -12.97 -1.44 6.21
C ARG A 23 -14.15 -0.73 5.55
N ASN A 24 -15.20 -0.41 6.31
CA ASN A 24 -16.42 0.25 5.81
C ASN A 24 -16.44 1.77 6.11
N ASP A 25 -15.45 2.29 6.84
CA ASP A 25 -15.38 3.71 7.23
C ASP A 25 -14.84 4.62 6.11
N GLY A 26 -14.43 4.04 4.97
CA GLY A 26 -14.01 4.81 3.80
C GLY A 26 -13.30 3.98 2.75
N GLY A 27 -13.20 4.55 1.53
CA GLY A 27 -12.56 3.90 0.39
C GLY A 27 -11.08 3.57 0.64
N PHE A 28 -10.36 4.43 1.36
CA PHE A 28 -8.96 4.19 1.70
C PHE A 28 -8.79 3.07 2.74
N GLN A 29 -9.61 3.05 3.78
CA GLN A 29 -9.57 1.98 4.78
C GLN A 29 -9.89 0.64 4.13
N ARG A 30 -10.91 0.60 3.27
CA ARG A 30 -11.22 -0.59 2.45
C ARG A 30 -10.01 -1.03 1.63
N PHE A 31 -9.35 -0.09 0.96
CA PHE A 31 -8.17 -0.36 0.15
C PHE A 31 -7.01 -0.95 0.96
N MET A 32 -6.67 -0.33 2.08
CA MET A 32 -5.64 -0.85 3.00
C MET A 32 -5.95 -2.26 3.51
N VAL A 33 -7.20 -2.52 3.87
CA VAL A 33 -7.63 -3.85 4.33
C VAL A 33 -7.59 -4.88 3.19
N SER A 34 -7.86 -4.48 1.95
CA SER A 34 -7.65 -5.34 0.77
C SER A 34 -6.17 -5.65 0.57
N LEU A 35 -5.27 -4.68 0.75
CA LEU A 35 -3.82 -4.91 0.68
C LEU A 35 -3.34 -5.88 1.78
N GLN A 36 -3.86 -5.74 3.00
CA GLN A 36 -3.58 -6.70 4.09
C GLN A 36 -4.00 -8.12 3.73
N GLN A 37 -5.13 -8.31 3.03
CA GLN A 37 -5.57 -9.64 2.58
C GLN A 37 -4.66 -10.23 1.50
N LYS A 38 -3.93 -9.39 0.76
CA LYS A 38 -2.95 -9.80 -0.25
C LYS A 38 -1.56 -10.08 0.34
N TYR A 39 -1.34 -9.75 1.62
CA TYR A 39 -0.12 -10.07 2.35
C TYR A 39 -0.06 -11.54 2.75
N ARG A 40 1.10 -12.17 2.55
CA ARG A 40 1.39 -13.56 2.89
C ARG A 40 2.29 -13.62 4.12
N PRO A 41 1.75 -13.93 5.31
CA PRO A 41 2.57 -13.96 6.53
C PRO A 41 3.64 -15.07 6.52
N GLY A 42 3.49 -16.11 5.71
CA GLY A 42 4.47 -17.19 5.61
C GLY A 42 5.74 -16.86 4.84
N THR A 43 5.68 -15.90 3.90
CA THR A 43 6.84 -15.48 3.08
C THR A 43 7.22 -14.02 3.28
N GLU A 44 6.49 -13.31 4.14
CA GLU A 44 6.62 -11.88 4.39
C GLU A 44 6.45 -11.00 3.15
N GLU A 45 5.74 -11.51 2.14
CA GLU A 45 5.51 -10.84 0.86
C GLU A 45 4.07 -10.40 0.68
N ILE A 46 3.88 -9.26 0.02
CA ILE A 46 2.59 -8.84 -0.52
C ILE A 46 2.55 -9.09 -2.02
N ARG A 47 1.45 -9.71 -2.47
CA ARG A 47 1.19 -9.89 -3.90
C ARG A 47 0.39 -8.70 -4.41
N LEU A 48 1.00 -7.87 -5.25
CA LEU A 48 0.33 -6.75 -5.90
C LEU A 48 0.17 -7.02 -7.38
N GLU A 49 -1.03 -6.81 -7.89
CA GLU A 49 -1.32 -6.82 -9.31
C GLU A 49 -1.09 -5.42 -9.90
N ASP A 50 -0.99 -5.32 -11.22
CA ASP A 50 -0.89 -4.03 -11.92
C ASP A 50 -1.97 -3.03 -11.47
N ASP A 51 -3.20 -3.54 -11.32
CA ASP A 51 -4.35 -2.79 -10.86
C ASP A 51 -4.16 -2.27 -9.42
N ASP A 52 -3.58 -3.08 -8.54
CA ASP A 52 -3.24 -2.63 -7.18
C ASP A 52 -2.18 -1.52 -7.21
N ILE A 53 -1.16 -1.66 -8.07
CA ILE A 53 -0.09 -0.67 -8.19
C ILE A 53 -0.66 0.65 -8.73
N ASP A 54 -1.58 0.60 -9.70
CA ASP A 54 -2.30 1.77 -10.20
C ASP A 54 -3.14 2.42 -9.09
N ASP A 55 -3.90 1.64 -8.32
CA ASP A 55 -4.67 2.16 -7.19
C ASP A 55 -3.76 2.76 -6.11
N ILE A 56 -2.63 2.13 -5.77
CA ILE A 56 -1.62 2.69 -4.84
C ILE A 56 -1.18 4.07 -5.34
N ARG A 57 -0.81 4.20 -6.62
CA ARG A 57 -0.35 5.45 -7.24
C ARG A 57 -1.44 6.51 -7.25
N ARG A 58 -2.67 6.11 -7.57
CA ARG A 58 -3.85 6.98 -7.61
C ARG A 58 -4.19 7.51 -6.23
N HIS A 59 -4.18 6.65 -5.22
CA HIS A 59 -4.44 7.01 -3.83
C HIS A 59 -3.32 7.86 -3.23
N ALA A 60 -2.06 7.60 -3.57
CA ALA A 60 -0.94 8.45 -3.19
C ALA A 60 -1.10 9.88 -3.75
N THR A 61 -1.49 10.01 -5.02
CA THR A 61 -1.58 11.33 -5.69
C THR A 61 -2.82 12.13 -5.28
N LYS A 62 -3.96 11.46 -5.06
CA LYS A 62 -5.26 12.13 -4.86
C LYS A 62 -5.40 12.77 -3.46
N TYR A 63 -4.64 12.32 -2.48
CA TYR A 63 -4.82 12.67 -1.07
C TYR A 63 -3.67 13.51 -0.50
N LEU A 64 -3.47 14.71 -1.04
CA LEU A 64 -2.44 15.70 -0.65
C LEU A 64 -2.61 16.33 0.76
N GLY A 65 -3.38 15.72 1.67
CA GLY A 65 -3.67 16.34 2.98
C GLY A 65 -4.10 15.41 4.11
N GLY A 66 -4.02 14.09 3.93
CA GLY A 66 -4.54 13.11 4.91
C GLY A 66 -3.51 12.22 5.60
N GLY A 67 -2.21 12.38 5.33
CA GLY A 67 -1.17 11.46 5.82
C GLY A 67 -1.16 10.07 5.15
N TRP A 68 -2.10 9.82 4.24
CA TRP A 68 -2.25 8.55 3.52
C TRP A 68 -1.14 8.33 2.50
N GLU A 69 -0.74 9.39 1.79
CA GLU A 69 0.41 9.35 0.87
C GLU A 69 1.69 8.93 1.62
N GLU A 70 1.94 9.53 2.79
CA GLU A 70 3.09 9.18 3.63
C GLU A 70 3.05 7.71 4.04
N ARG A 71 1.86 7.20 4.40
CA ARG A 71 1.66 5.80 4.76
C ARG A 71 1.98 4.84 3.61
N LEU A 72 1.40 5.08 2.42
CA LEU A 72 1.67 4.26 1.24
C LEU A 72 3.15 4.36 0.82
N THR A 73 3.74 5.54 0.94
CA THR A 73 5.16 5.77 0.69
C THR A 73 6.03 5.00 1.68
N LYS A 74 5.71 5.01 2.97
CA LYS A 74 6.42 4.21 3.98
C LYS A 74 6.38 2.72 3.69
N ILE A 75 5.24 2.20 3.21
CA ILE A 75 5.07 0.77 2.94
C ILE A 75 5.74 0.36 1.62
N PHE A 76 5.64 1.18 0.57
CA PHE A 76 5.97 0.77 -0.79
C PHE A 76 7.10 1.56 -1.46
N SER A 77 7.64 2.62 -0.85
CA SER A 77 8.70 3.44 -1.48
C SER A 77 9.96 2.66 -1.81
N ARG A 78 10.29 1.65 -1.00
CA ARG A 78 11.42 0.76 -1.25
C ARG A 78 11.23 -0.12 -2.49
N HIS A 79 9.98 -0.42 -2.83
CA HIS A 79 9.60 -1.36 -3.88
C HIS A 79 9.22 -0.67 -5.19
N LEU A 80 8.42 0.39 -5.10
CA LEU A 80 7.91 1.15 -6.23
C LEU A 80 8.73 2.45 -6.47
N GLY A 81 9.70 2.74 -5.63
CA GLY A 81 10.51 3.97 -5.66
C GLY A 81 9.97 5.07 -4.74
N PRO A 82 10.77 6.11 -4.46
CA PRO A 82 10.43 7.17 -3.47
C PRO A 82 9.12 7.91 -3.77
N SER A 83 8.68 7.87 -5.02
CA SER A 83 7.43 8.48 -5.47
C SER A 83 6.40 7.44 -5.93
N LEU A 84 6.51 6.19 -5.47
CA LEU A 84 5.62 5.07 -5.79
C LEU A 84 5.47 4.78 -7.29
N GLY A 85 6.49 5.12 -8.08
CA GLY A 85 6.51 4.97 -9.53
C GLY A 85 6.02 6.20 -10.30
N ARG A 86 5.93 7.36 -9.64
CA ARG A 86 5.78 8.66 -10.30
C ARG A 86 7.07 8.98 -11.05
N GLU A 87 7.14 8.59 -12.32
CA GLU A 87 8.07 9.20 -13.26
C GLU A 87 7.67 10.68 -13.34
N THR A 88 8.50 11.54 -12.74
CA THR A 88 8.37 12.98 -12.95
C THR A 88 8.89 13.23 -14.36
N HIS A 89 7.99 13.27 -15.34
CA HIS A 89 8.32 13.72 -16.69
C HIS A 89 8.13 15.23 -16.79
#